data_AF-A0A933KS59-F1
#
_entry.id   AF-A0A933KS59-F1
#
_cell.length_a   1.000
_cell.length_b   1.000
_cell.length_c   1.000
_cell.angle_alpha   90.00
_cell.angle_beta   90.00
_cell.angle_gamma   90.00
#
_symmetry.space_group_name_H-M   'P 1'
#
loop_
_entity.id
_entity.type
_entity.pdbx_description
1 polymer ?
#
loop_
_entity_poly.entity_id
_entity_poly.type
_entity_poly.pdbx_seq_one_letter_code
_entity_poly.pdbx_strand_id
1 'polypeptide(L)'
;MPNHAAYTAADVEDAQRGHPSVDLAPYANSRGLEPMGQVLVGHFGGLNPLWPDYVFNVLRGELVAGRLGTLQHELDEVDLGDDGEPRQSGTYFGRRSNAQPGLRSLIGLRKEAPNEPFAAQAMWLPTTSVKLLVPEAAVFPRLLLKTKEHMAWSDKALATAPSFAMATSDWISAELRQAVAAAVGPTLQGLGATFARVELAHGALGLRVDGYRRDPADLDHLVAATAAMADALAEVARPWWAPAPFEQPLGAFDAG
;
A
#
# COMPACT_ATOMS: atom_id res chain seq x y z
N MET A 1 -8.42 -20.66 -12.30
CA MET A 1 -7.87 -20.25 -10.99
C MET A 1 -7.07 -18.97 -11.22
N PRO A 2 -7.21 -17.95 -10.36
CA PRO A 2 -6.45 -16.70 -10.50
C PRO A 2 -4.94 -16.98 -10.43
N ASN A 3 -4.15 -16.17 -11.15
CA ASN A 3 -2.70 -16.30 -11.16
C ASN A 3 -2.13 -15.72 -9.85
N HIS A 4 -1.71 -16.58 -8.92
CA HIS A 4 -1.12 -16.13 -7.67
C HIS A 4 0.39 -16.24 -7.70
N ALA A 5 1.04 -15.33 -6.98
CA ALA A 5 2.48 -15.31 -6.78
C ALA A 5 2.80 -14.78 -5.37
N ALA A 6 4.06 -14.80 -4.99
CA ALA A 6 4.52 -14.28 -3.71
C ALA A 6 5.77 -13.39 -3.89
N TYR A 7 5.94 -12.40 -3.02
CA TYR A 7 7.17 -11.61 -2.95
C TYR A 7 8.34 -12.39 -2.34
N THR A 8 8.04 -13.41 -1.54
CA THR A 8 9.05 -14.29 -0.94
C THR A 8 8.72 -15.76 -1.21
N ALA A 9 9.73 -16.63 -1.17
CA ALA A 9 9.52 -18.06 -1.29
C ALA A 9 8.70 -18.65 -0.12
N ALA A 10 8.74 -18.00 1.06
CA ALA A 10 8.03 -18.45 2.25
C ALA A 10 6.50 -18.33 2.11
N ASP A 11 6.02 -17.35 1.33
CA ASP A 11 4.57 -17.08 1.19
C ASP A 11 3.92 -17.81 0.01
N VAL A 12 4.65 -18.70 -0.68
CA VAL A 12 4.13 -19.42 -1.86
C VAL A 12 2.92 -20.29 -1.54
N GLU A 13 2.88 -20.91 -0.36
CA GLU A 13 1.74 -21.72 0.06
C GLU A 13 0.48 -20.85 0.25
N ASP A 14 0.63 -19.71 0.92
CA ASP A 14 -0.46 -18.75 1.14
C ASP A 14 -0.95 -18.16 -0.18
N ALA A 15 -0.03 -17.85 -1.10
CA ALA A 15 -0.37 -17.41 -2.46
C ALA A 15 -1.17 -18.49 -3.21
N GLN A 16 -0.74 -19.76 -3.17
CA GLN A 16 -1.46 -20.85 -3.83
C GLN A 16 -2.86 -21.08 -3.22
N ARG A 17 -3.01 -20.83 -1.91
CA ARG A 17 -4.30 -20.90 -1.23
C ARG A 17 -5.23 -19.74 -1.62
N GLY A 18 -4.67 -18.58 -1.93
CA GLY A 18 -5.41 -17.37 -2.32
C GLY A 18 -6.09 -16.64 -1.14
N HIS A 19 -5.91 -17.12 0.09
CA HIS A 19 -6.46 -16.52 1.31
C HIS A 19 -5.60 -16.89 2.54
N PRO A 20 -5.63 -16.09 3.63
CA PRO A 20 -4.89 -16.40 4.84
C PRO A 20 -5.41 -17.71 5.49
N SER A 21 -4.50 -18.50 6.06
CA SER A 21 -4.83 -19.65 6.93
C SER A 21 -5.12 -19.26 8.37
N VAL A 22 -4.93 -17.98 8.69
CA VAL A 22 -4.98 -17.44 10.05
C VAL A 22 -6.18 -16.54 10.23
N ASP A 23 -6.70 -16.50 11.45
CA ASP A 23 -7.73 -15.56 11.90
C ASP A 23 -7.08 -14.54 12.85
N LEU A 24 -7.31 -13.25 12.61
CA LEU A 24 -6.81 -12.16 13.44
C LEU A 24 -7.79 -11.73 14.54
N ALA A 25 -8.97 -12.34 14.68
CA ALA A 25 -9.91 -12.03 15.75
C ALA A 25 -9.29 -12.11 17.17
N PRO A 26 -8.40 -13.06 17.50
CA PRO A 26 -7.73 -13.07 18.81
C PRO A 26 -6.84 -11.83 19.03
N TYR A 27 -6.11 -11.40 18.00
CA TYR A 27 -5.32 -10.16 18.04
C TYR A 27 -6.23 -8.96 18.25
N ALA A 28 -7.31 -8.85 17.47
CA ALA A 28 -8.29 -7.78 17.55
C ALA A 28 -8.88 -7.63 18.97
N ASN A 29 -9.33 -8.74 19.56
CA ASN A 29 -9.88 -8.77 20.92
C ASN A 29 -8.87 -8.27 21.96
N SER A 30 -7.59 -8.63 21.82
CA SER A 30 -6.52 -8.21 22.74
C SER A 30 -6.12 -6.74 22.63
N ARG A 31 -6.58 -6.04 21.58
CA ARG A 31 -6.28 -4.63 21.30
C ARG A 31 -7.54 -3.75 21.25
N GLY A 32 -8.72 -4.32 21.52
CA GLY A 32 -9.99 -3.60 21.44
C GLY A 32 -10.37 -3.17 20.02
N LEU A 33 -9.90 -3.90 19.01
CA LEU A 33 -10.21 -3.62 17.60
C LEU A 33 -11.48 -4.38 17.17
N GLU A 34 -12.25 -3.76 16.28
CA GLU A 34 -13.45 -4.32 15.68
C GLU A 34 -13.07 -5.22 14.48
N PRO A 35 -13.38 -6.53 14.49
CA PRO A 35 -13.24 -7.39 13.33
C PRO A 35 -14.35 -7.09 12.31
N MET A 36 -13.96 -6.77 11.09
CA MET A 36 -14.85 -6.37 9.98
C MET A 36 -14.93 -7.43 8.87
N GLY A 37 -14.08 -8.46 8.89
CA GLY A 37 -14.07 -9.51 7.86
C GLY A 37 -13.50 -9.01 6.52
N GLN A 38 -14.33 -9.01 5.47
CA GLN A 38 -13.95 -8.61 4.11
C GLN A 38 -14.65 -7.31 3.68
N VAL A 39 -14.29 -6.20 4.32
CA VAL A 39 -14.91 -4.89 4.09
C VAL A 39 -13.86 -3.87 3.64
N LEU A 40 -14.15 -3.14 2.57
CA LEU A 40 -13.39 -1.96 2.18
C LEU A 40 -13.85 -0.77 3.02
N VAL A 41 -13.01 -0.30 3.95
CA VAL A 41 -13.33 0.85 4.79
C VAL A 41 -13.19 2.13 3.96
N GLY A 42 -14.30 2.85 3.77
CA GLY A 42 -14.40 3.98 2.84
C GLY A 42 -13.43 5.14 3.10
N HIS A 43 -13.05 5.39 4.37
CA HIS A 43 -12.06 6.40 4.75
C HIS A 43 -10.70 6.19 4.07
N PHE A 44 -10.39 4.95 3.67
CA PHE A 44 -9.14 4.57 3.03
C PHE A 44 -9.30 4.27 1.53
N GLY A 45 -10.33 4.82 0.88
CA GLY A 45 -10.65 4.53 -0.53
C GLY A 45 -9.46 4.65 -1.49
N GLY A 46 -8.60 5.65 -1.31
CA GLY A 46 -7.39 5.83 -2.14
C GLY A 46 -6.27 4.80 -1.90
N LEU A 47 -6.37 4.00 -0.83
CA LEU A 47 -5.40 2.97 -0.42
C LEU A 47 -5.98 1.56 -0.47
N ASN A 48 -7.28 1.42 -0.73
CA ASN A 48 -7.94 0.13 -0.77
C ASN A 48 -7.64 -0.59 -2.09
N PRO A 49 -7.59 -1.93 -2.07
CA PRO A 49 -7.65 -2.69 -3.31
C PRO A 49 -8.98 -2.42 -4.03
N LEU A 50 -9.00 -2.71 -5.32
CA LEU A 50 -10.15 -2.44 -6.18
C LEU A 50 -11.40 -3.22 -5.75
N TRP A 51 -11.22 -4.44 -5.23
CA TRP A 51 -12.32 -5.36 -4.92
C TRP A 51 -12.30 -5.81 -3.46
N PRO A 52 -13.47 -5.94 -2.80
CA PRO A 52 -13.58 -6.52 -1.46
C PRO A 52 -13.06 -7.97 -1.37
N ASP A 53 -13.15 -8.73 -2.47
CA ASP A 53 -12.63 -10.10 -2.58
C ASP A 53 -11.11 -10.20 -2.34
N TYR A 54 -10.41 -9.07 -2.38
CA TYR A 54 -8.96 -9.00 -2.17
C TYR A 54 -8.60 -8.75 -0.71
N VAL A 55 -9.56 -8.50 0.19
CA VAL A 55 -9.29 -8.22 1.60
C VAL A 55 -9.78 -9.33 2.50
N PHE A 56 -9.03 -9.55 3.58
CA PHE A 56 -9.28 -10.56 4.60
C PHE A 56 -8.88 -10.00 5.96
N ASN A 57 -9.46 -10.54 7.04
CA ASN A 57 -9.08 -10.19 8.41
C ASN A 57 -9.01 -8.68 8.66
N VAL A 58 -9.95 -7.90 8.09
CA VAL A 58 -9.96 -6.45 8.29
C VAL A 58 -10.30 -6.16 9.74
N LEU A 59 -9.40 -5.48 10.44
CA LEU A 59 -9.56 -5.00 11.81
C LEU A 59 -9.61 -3.47 11.78
N ARG A 60 -10.55 -2.88 12.50
CA ARG A 60 -10.72 -1.41 12.55
C ARG A 60 -10.71 -0.93 13.99
N GLY A 61 -10.10 0.23 14.22
CA GLY A 61 -10.16 0.89 15.50
C GLY A 61 -9.09 1.96 15.64
N GLU A 62 -8.87 2.39 16.87
CA GLU A 62 -7.74 3.24 17.23
C GLU A 62 -6.49 2.36 17.32
N LEU A 63 -5.70 2.31 16.24
CA LEU A 63 -4.50 1.45 16.18
C LEU A 63 -3.36 2.03 17.03
N VAL A 64 -3.31 3.35 17.14
CA VAL A 64 -2.46 4.10 18.07
C VAL A 64 -3.27 5.29 18.60
N ALA A 65 -2.89 5.81 19.77
CA ALA A 65 -3.59 6.89 20.44
C ALA A 65 -3.91 8.05 19.49
N GLY A 66 -5.19 8.39 19.33
CA GLY A 66 -5.68 9.47 18.49
C GLY A 66 -5.77 9.17 16.99
N ARG A 67 -5.39 7.98 16.51
CA ARG A 67 -5.43 7.64 15.07
C ARG A 67 -6.33 6.45 14.78
N LEU A 68 -7.45 6.72 14.13
CA LEU A 68 -8.28 5.69 13.50
C LEU A 68 -7.49 5.02 12.36
N GLY A 69 -7.54 3.69 12.33
CA GLY A 69 -6.85 2.90 11.35
C GLY A 69 -7.50 1.56 11.05
N THR A 70 -6.92 0.87 10.07
CA THR A 70 -7.22 -0.54 9.77
C THR A 70 -5.94 -1.36 9.67
N LEU A 71 -5.97 -2.56 10.21
CA LEU A 71 -4.99 -3.62 9.96
C LEU A 71 -5.69 -4.73 9.21
N GLN A 72 -5.14 -5.20 8.09
CA GLN A 72 -5.79 -6.22 7.26
C GLN A 72 -4.79 -7.09 6.50
N HIS A 73 -5.24 -8.27 6.13
CA HIS A 73 -4.61 -9.06 5.07
C HIS A 73 -5.23 -8.67 3.74
N GLU A 74 -4.42 -8.53 2.70
CA GLU A 74 -4.91 -8.21 1.37
C GLU A 74 -4.07 -8.85 0.26
N LEU A 75 -4.68 -8.99 -0.91
CA LEU A 75 -3.99 -9.36 -2.15
C LEU A 75 -3.54 -8.09 -2.87
N ASP A 76 -2.23 -7.94 -3.08
CA ASP A 76 -1.70 -6.91 -3.97
C ASP A 76 -1.84 -7.39 -5.42
N GLU A 77 -2.44 -6.56 -6.26
CA GLU A 77 -2.61 -6.85 -7.69
C GLU A 77 -1.44 -6.25 -8.47
N VAL A 78 -0.70 -7.11 -9.17
CA VAL A 78 0.39 -6.71 -10.05
C VAL A 78 0.04 -7.06 -11.48
N ASP A 79 -0.14 -6.03 -12.31
CA ASP A 79 -0.42 -6.17 -13.73
C ASP A 79 0.66 -6.98 -14.47
N LEU A 80 0.20 -7.79 -15.42
CA LEU A 80 1.04 -8.51 -16.36
C LEU A 80 0.94 -7.86 -17.76
N GLY A 81 2.04 -7.92 -18.50
CA GLY A 81 2.12 -7.59 -19.91
C GLY A 81 1.42 -8.64 -20.77
N ASP A 82 1.29 -8.35 -22.07
CA ASP A 82 0.66 -9.25 -23.04
C ASP A 82 1.49 -10.55 -23.26
N ASP A 83 2.78 -10.50 -22.94
CA ASP A 83 3.71 -11.64 -22.87
C ASP A 83 3.59 -12.46 -21.57
N GLY A 84 2.73 -12.01 -20.66
CA GLY A 84 2.53 -12.62 -19.34
C GLY A 84 3.50 -12.12 -18.28
N GLU A 85 4.48 -11.28 -18.62
CA GLU A 85 5.50 -10.84 -17.67
C GLU A 85 5.01 -9.69 -16.78
N PRO A 86 5.40 -9.64 -15.50
CA PRO A 86 5.05 -8.55 -14.61
C PRO A 86 5.48 -7.20 -15.17
N ARG A 87 4.55 -6.24 -15.18
CA ARG A 87 4.85 -4.85 -15.57
C ARG A 87 5.69 -4.13 -14.52
N GLN A 88 5.67 -4.64 -13.30
CA GLN A 88 6.50 -4.16 -12.21
C GLN A 88 7.73 -5.06 -12.10
N SER A 89 8.91 -4.46 -12.02
CA SER A 89 10.17 -5.16 -11.81
C SER A 89 10.17 -5.97 -10.50
N GLY A 90 11.18 -6.82 -10.37
CA GLY A 90 11.48 -7.57 -9.16
C GLY A 90 11.14 -9.05 -9.23
N THR A 91 11.53 -9.76 -8.18
CA THR A 91 11.45 -11.21 -8.11
C THR A 91 10.08 -11.64 -7.57
N TYR A 92 9.48 -12.63 -8.22
CA TYR A 92 8.20 -13.21 -7.82
C TYR A 92 8.30 -14.72 -7.77
N PHE A 93 7.75 -15.32 -6.71
CA PHE A 93 7.84 -16.74 -6.42
C PHE A 93 6.51 -17.45 -6.64
N GLY A 94 6.57 -18.74 -6.98
CA GLY A 94 5.38 -19.58 -7.11
C GLY A 94 4.45 -19.27 -8.30
N ARG A 95 4.82 -18.31 -9.16
CA ARG A 95 4.05 -17.90 -10.34
C ARG A 95 3.82 -19.09 -11.29
N ARG A 96 2.57 -19.30 -11.68
CA ARG A 96 2.21 -20.19 -12.79
C ARG A 96 1.94 -19.30 -14.01
N SER A 97 2.87 -19.24 -14.95
CA SER A 97 2.63 -18.48 -16.18
C SER A 97 1.55 -19.19 -17.01
N ASN A 98 0.34 -18.63 -16.98
CA ASN A 98 -0.78 -19.05 -17.82
C ASN A 98 -0.94 -18.16 -19.05
N ALA A 99 0.07 -17.35 -19.40
CA ALA A 99 0.03 -16.55 -20.61
C ALA A 99 -0.02 -17.51 -21.81
N GLN A 100 -1.20 -17.66 -22.39
CA GLN A 100 -1.33 -18.16 -23.75
C GLN A 100 -1.08 -16.95 -24.65
N PRO A 101 0.04 -16.88 -25.40
CA PRO A 101 0.19 -15.89 -26.44
C PRO A 101 -0.84 -16.24 -27.52
N GLY A 102 -2.03 -15.65 -27.40
CA GLY A 102 -3.09 -15.82 -28.36
C GLY A 102 -2.76 -15.02 -29.62
N LEU A 103 -3.01 -15.59 -30.80
CA LEU A 103 -2.89 -14.92 -32.10
C LEU A 103 -3.56 -13.52 -32.16
N ARG A 104 -4.48 -13.20 -31.24
CA ARG A 104 -5.12 -11.88 -31.12
C ARG A 104 -4.24 -10.79 -30.51
N SER A 105 -3.27 -11.10 -29.64
CA SER A 105 -2.35 -10.08 -29.10
C SER A 105 -1.41 -9.54 -30.17
N LEU A 106 -1.08 -10.36 -31.18
CA LEU A 106 -0.31 -9.96 -32.37
C LEU A 106 -1.06 -9.00 -33.31
N ILE A 107 -2.38 -8.84 -33.16
CA ILE A 107 -3.24 -8.03 -34.05
C ILE A 107 -3.90 -6.86 -33.29
N GLY A 108 -3.50 -6.59 -32.04
CA GLY A 108 -3.93 -5.41 -31.28
C GLY A 108 -5.42 -5.36 -30.88
N LEU A 109 -6.19 -6.44 -31.12
CA LEU A 109 -7.60 -6.52 -30.74
C LEU A 109 -7.74 -6.99 -29.30
N ARG A 110 -7.68 -6.06 -28.35
CA ARG A 110 -7.98 -6.34 -26.94
C ARG A 110 -9.48 -6.46 -26.74
N LYS A 111 -9.90 -7.51 -26.03
CA LYS A 111 -11.19 -7.52 -25.33
C LYS A 111 -10.91 -6.95 -23.95
N GLU A 112 -11.58 -5.88 -23.57
CA GLU A 112 -11.52 -5.40 -22.17
C GLU A 112 -11.89 -6.55 -21.25
N ALA A 113 -11.11 -6.74 -20.18
CA ALA A 113 -11.45 -7.71 -19.15
C ALA A 113 -12.80 -7.32 -18.54
N PRO A 114 -13.66 -8.29 -18.20
CA PRO A 114 -14.88 -8.01 -17.43
C PRO A 114 -14.55 -7.20 -16.16
N ASN A 115 -15.44 -6.27 -15.79
CA ASN A 115 -15.32 -5.50 -14.55
C ASN A 115 -15.76 -6.35 -13.35
N GLU A 116 -14.97 -7.37 -13.03
CA GLU A 116 -15.20 -8.30 -11.92
C GLU A 116 -13.88 -8.68 -11.23
N PRO A 117 -13.91 -9.17 -9.98
CA PRO A 117 -12.71 -9.59 -9.27
C PRO A 117 -11.93 -10.65 -10.04
N PHE A 118 -10.60 -10.56 -10.01
CA PHE A 118 -9.70 -11.54 -10.62
C PHE A 118 -9.78 -11.71 -12.14
N ALA A 119 -10.49 -10.83 -12.85
CA ALA A 119 -10.59 -10.87 -14.31
C ALA A 119 -9.43 -10.17 -15.04
N ALA A 120 -8.67 -9.32 -14.34
CA ALA A 120 -7.53 -8.62 -14.89
C ALA A 120 -6.41 -9.59 -15.32
N GLN A 121 -5.62 -9.18 -16.32
CA GLN A 121 -4.36 -9.85 -16.65
C GLN A 121 -3.31 -9.43 -15.62
N ALA A 122 -3.43 -10.00 -14.43
CA ALA A 122 -2.62 -9.66 -13.27
C ALA A 122 -2.18 -10.93 -12.53
N MET A 123 -1.36 -10.73 -11.51
CA MET A 123 -1.14 -11.69 -10.45
C MET A 123 -1.47 -11.10 -9.09
N TRP A 124 -1.90 -11.95 -8.17
CA TRP A 124 -2.32 -11.56 -6.82
C TRP A 124 -1.36 -12.12 -5.78
N LEU A 125 -0.85 -11.24 -4.92
CA LEU A 125 0.20 -11.56 -3.96
C LEU A 125 -0.27 -11.32 -2.51
N PRO A 126 -0.01 -12.26 -1.58
CA PRO A 126 -0.39 -12.11 -0.19
C PRO A 126 0.41 -10.98 0.46
N THR A 127 -0.30 -10.07 1.14
CA THR A 127 0.28 -8.94 1.87
C THR A 127 -0.48 -8.64 3.14
N THR A 128 0.18 -7.93 4.06
CA THR A 128 -0.43 -7.34 5.25
C THR A 128 -0.35 -5.84 5.14
N SER A 129 -1.45 -5.14 5.41
CA SER A 129 -1.52 -3.69 5.34
C SER A 129 -1.99 -3.07 6.65
N VAL A 130 -1.33 -1.98 7.03
CA VAL A 130 -1.75 -1.06 8.08
C VAL A 130 -2.07 0.28 7.43
N LYS A 131 -3.23 0.86 7.74
CA LYS A 131 -3.66 2.17 7.24
C LYS A 131 -4.05 3.05 8.41
N LEU A 132 -3.61 4.30 8.41
CA LEU A 132 -3.90 5.30 9.44
C LEU A 132 -4.44 6.58 8.80
N LEU A 133 -5.39 7.22 9.47
CA LEU A 133 -5.73 8.61 9.15
C LEU A 133 -4.61 9.55 9.62
N VAL A 134 -4.20 10.42 8.70
CA VAL A 134 -3.18 11.46 8.87
C VAL A 134 -3.70 12.73 8.19
N PRO A 135 -4.82 13.31 8.66
CA PRO A 135 -5.42 14.51 8.05
C PRO A 135 -4.43 15.67 7.98
N GLU A 136 -3.48 15.72 8.90
CA GLU A 136 -2.35 16.64 8.93
C GLU A 136 -1.53 16.63 7.62
N ALA A 137 -1.40 15.47 6.98
CA ALA A 137 -0.64 15.29 5.75
C ALA A 137 -1.50 15.42 4.48
N ALA A 138 -2.77 15.83 4.59
CA ALA A 138 -3.68 15.99 3.44
C ALA A 138 -3.24 17.07 2.44
N VAL A 139 -2.33 17.97 2.85
CA VAL A 139 -1.72 18.99 1.99
C VAL A 139 -0.77 18.41 0.94
N PHE A 140 -0.30 17.18 1.12
CA PHE A 140 0.61 16.55 0.17
C PHE A 140 -0.14 15.97 -1.03
N PRO A 141 0.49 15.98 -2.23
CA PRO A 141 0.04 15.13 -3.32
C PRO A 141 0.19 13.66 -2.94
N ARG A 142 -0.33 12.75 -3.78
CA ARG A 142 -0.12 11.32 -3.60
C ARG A 142 1.38 11.00 -3.56
N LEU A 143 1.83 10.33 -2.51
CA LEU A 143 3.22 9.88 -2.36
C LEU A 143 3.24 8.35 -2.46
N LEU A 144 4.23 7.81 -3.17
CA LEU A 144 4.45 6.36 -3.28
C LEU A 144 5.93 6.05 -3.08
N LEU A 145 6.24 5.36 -1.98
CA LEU A 145 7.54 4.78 -1.70
C LEU A 145 7.41 3.26 -1.76
N LYS A 146 8.36 2.57 -2.37
CA LYS A 146 8.33 1.12 -2.51
C LYS A 146 9.74 0.54 -2.50
N THR A 147 9.86 -0.74 -2.17
CA THR A 147 11.12 -1.49 -2.34
C THR A 147 11.69 -1.23 -3.75
N LYS A 148 12.97 -0.80 -3.80
CA LYS A 148 13.63 -0.30 -5.01
C LYS A 148 13.64 -1.31 -6.16
N GLU A 149 13.76 -2.59 -5.84
CA GLU A 149 13.74 -3.69 -6.82
C GLU A 149 12.43 -3.71 -7.63
N HIS A 150 11.33 -3.28 -7.02
CA HIS A 150 10.01 -3.27 -7.64
C HIS A 150 9.62 -1.90 -8.24
N MET A 151 10.54 -0.94 -8.28
CA MET A 151 10.35 0.39 -8.85
C MET A 151 10.94 0.47 -10.26
N ALA A 152 10.63 1.52 -11.01
CA ALA A 152 11.25 1.71 -12.32
C ALA A 152 12.77 1.83 -12.16
N TRP A 153 13.51 1.38 -13.18
CA TRP A 153 14.97 1.44 -13.17
C TRP A 153 15.49 2.88 -13.01
N SER A 154 14.74 3.87 -13.48
CA SER A 154 15.03 5.31 -13.37
C SER A 154 14.80 5.89 -11.97
N ASP A 155 13.98 5.24 -11.14
CA ASP A 155 13.71 5.70 -9.78
C ASP A 155 14.93 5.44 -8.89
N LYS A 156 15.58 6.53 -8.44
CA LYS A 156 16.76 6.43 -7.57
C LYS A 156 16.39 6.04 -6.15
N ALA A 157 17.24 5.21 -5.56
CA ALA A 157 17.14 4.83 -4.15
C ALA A 157 17.21 6.05 -3.22
N LEU A 158 16.58 5.94 -2.05
CA LEU A 158 16.59 6.98 -1.02
C LEU A 158 17.92 6.92 -0.26
N ALA A 159 18.51 8.09 0.04
CA ALA A 159 19.78 8.14 0.76
C ALA A 159 19.70 7.55 2.18
N THR A 160 18.56 7.77 2.86
CA THR A 160 18.27 7.30 4.23
C THR A 160 17.66 5.90 4.27
N ALA A 161 17.26 5.36 3.12
CA ALA A 161 16.66 4.03 2.98
C ALA A 161 17.02 3.41 1.63
N PRO A 162 18.26 2.93 1.44
CA PRO A 162 18.76 2.45 0.14
C PRO A 162 17.97 1.28 -0.45
N SER A 163 17.25 0.51 0.38
CA SER A 163 16.35 -0.57 -0.07
C SER A 163 15.08 -0.04 -0.75
N PHE A 164 14.82 1.27 -0.70
CA PHE A 164 13.58 1.89 -1.13
C PHE A 164 13.83 3.00 -2.16
N ALA A 165 12.83 3.27 -2.96
CA ALA A 165 12.76 4.45 -3.83
C ALA A 165 11.37 5.09 -3.73
N MET A 166 11.31 6.38 -4.02
CA MET A 166 10.05 7.12 -4.14
C MET A 166 9.78 7.42 -5.61
N ALA A 167 8.55 7.13 -6.06
CA ALA A 167 8.09 7.36 -7.42
C ALA A 167 8.31 8.82 -7.83
N THR A 168 8.83 9.02 -9.04
CA THR A 168 8.89 10.35 -9.65
C THR A 168 7.48 10.85 -9.98
N SER A 169 7.23 12.13 -9.70
CA SER A 169 5.96 12.81 -9.98
C SER A 169 6.23 14.28 -10.24
N ASP A 170 5.58 14.84 -11.27
CA ASP A 170 5.64 16.28 -11.57
C ASP A 170 5.00 17.13 -10.47
N TRP A 171 4.20 16.51 -9.61
CA TRP A 171 3.51 17.15 -8.49
C TRP A 171 4.35 17.20 -7.21
N ILE A 172 5.53 16.57 -7.18
CA ILE A 172 6.40 16.49 -5.99
C ILE A 172 7.72 17.18 -6.28
N SER A 173 7.97 18.31 -5.61
CA SER A 173 9.25 19.02 -5.73
C SER A 173 10.42 18.19 -5.19
N ALA A 174 11.65 18.50 -5.62
CA ALA A 174 12.85 17.80 -5.15
C ALA A 174 13.06 17.99 -3.63
N GLU A 175 12.73 19.17 -3.11
CA GLU A 175 12.82 19.52 -1.70
C GLU A 175 11.82 18.71 -0.88
N LEU A 176 10.56 18.64 -1.31
CA LEU A 176 9.54 17.82 -0.64
C LEU A 176 9.92 16.33 -0.68
N ARG A 177 10.41 15.85 -1.82
CA ARG A 177 10.92 14.47 -1.97
C ARG A 177 12.03 14.17 -0.96
N GLN A 178 12.99 15.08 -0.81
CA GLN A 178 14.08 14.91 0.14
C GLN A 178 13.59 14.96 1.60
N ALA A 179 12.68 15.88 1.93
CA ALA A 179 12.11 16.01 3.27
C ALA A 179 11.32 14.75 3.67
N VAL A 180 10.45 14.25 2.79
CA VAL A 180 9.71 12.99 2.99
C VAL A 180 10.68 11.82 3.16
N ALA A 181 11.66 11.68 2.27
CA ALA A 181 12.63 10.59 2.34
C ALA A 181 13.45 10.62 3.64
N ALA A 182 13.88 11.80 4.09
CA ALA A 182 14.58 11.97 5.35
C ALA A 182 13.70 11.60 6.56
N ALA A 183 12.42 11.98 6.51
CA ALA A 183 11.45 11.78 7.59
C ALA A 183 11.05 10.31 7.76
N VAL A 184 10.70 9.61 6.67
CA VAL A 184 10.18 8.22 6.75
C VAL A 184 11.23 7.15 6.49
N GLY A 185 12.34 7.52 5.83
CA GLY A 185 13.37 6.58 5.38
C GLY A 185 13.95 5.69 6.48
N PRO A 186 14.41 6.24 7.63
CA PRO A 186 14.97 5.42 8.70
C PRO A 186 14.01 4.33 9.20
N THR A 187 12.74 4.68 9.44
CA THR A 187 11.70 3.73 9.85
C THR A 187 11.45 2.68 8.77
N LEU A 188 11.33 3.10 7.51
CA LEU A 188 11.08 2.23 6.38
C LEU A 188 12.23 1.23 6.15
N GLN A 189 13.48 1.69 6.27
CA GLN A 189 14.66 0.82 6.20
C GLN A 189 14.71 -0.17 7.37
N GLY A 190 14.27 0.25 8.56
CA GLY A 190 14.24 -0.57 9.77
C GLY A 190 13.22 -1.71 9.76
N LEU A 191 12.21 -1.67 8.87
CA LEU A 191 11.20 -2.74 8.75
C LEU A 191 11.79 -4.10 8.38
N GLY A 192 12.88 -4.12 7.61
CA GLY A 192 13.51 -5.38 7.16
C GLY A 192 12.63 -6.26 6.27
N ALA A 193 11.50 -5.74 5.76
CA ALA A 193 10.60 -6.46 4.87
C ALA A 193 11.24 -6.70 3.49
N THR A 194 10.93 -7.84 2.85
CA THR A 194 11.42 -8.13 1.50
C THR A 194 10.72 -7.22 0.49
N PHE A 195 9.41 -7.03 0.67
CA PHE A 195 8.62 -6.04 -0.03
C PHE A 195 7.92 -5.15 0.97
N ALA A 196 8.04 -3.84 0.78
CA ALA A 196 7.17 -2.88 1.43
C ALA A 196 6.79 -1.75 0.46
N ARG A 197 5.56 -1.27 0.63
CA ARG A 197 4.97 -0.12 -0.06
C ARG A 197 4.40 0.82 0.97
N VAL A 198 4.83 2.07 0.94
CA VAL A 198 4.25 3.16 1.72
C VAL A 198 3.57 4.11 0.76
N GLU A 199 2.32 4.43 1.03
CA GLU A 199 1.52 5.31 0.21
C GLU A 199 0.75 6.32 1.05
N LEU A 200 0.82 7.58 0.67
CA LEU A 200 0.00 8.63 1.23
C LEU A 200 -0.99 9.10 0.17
N ALA A 201 -2.28 9.07 0.47
CA ALA A 201 -3.33 9.59 -0.41
C ALA A 201 -4.46 10.18 0.44
N HIS A 202 -4.92 11.39 0.08
CA HIS A 202 -6.08 12.05 0.69
C HIS A 202 -6.05 12.12 2.24
N GLY A 203 -4.88 12.37 2.83
CA GLY A 203 -4.73 12.41 4.28
C GLY A 203 -4.82 11.04 4.97
N ALA A 204 -4.58 9.96 4.23
CA ALA A 204 -4.42 8.62 4.79
C ALA A 204 -3.07 8.04 4.38
N LEU A 205 -2.39 7.40 5.33
CA LEU A 205 -1.13 6.70 5.14
C LEU A 205 -1.35 5.19 5.19
N GLY A 206 -0.87 4.47 4.19
CA GLY A 206 -0.87 3.02 4.13
C GLY A 206 0.56 2.47 4.10
N LEU A 207 0.85 1.50 4.95
CA LEU A 207 1.98 0.59 4.82
C LEU A 207 1.43 -0.76 4.35
N ARG A 208 2.08 -1.37 3.37
CA ARG A 208 1.85 -2.75 2.93
C ARG A 208 3.18 -3.49 2.95
N VAL A 209 3.19 -4.70 3.47
CA VAL A 209 4.36 -5.59 3.51
C VAL A 209 4.03 -6.97 2.95
N ASP A 210 5.04 -7.72 2.51
CA ASP A 210 4.88 -9.10 2.03
C ASP A 210 4.25 -10.04 3.08
N GLY A 211 3.44 -10.98 2.61
CA GLY A 211 2.93 -12.11 3.39
C GLY A 211 1.74 -11.79 4.30
N TYR A 212 1.05 -12.83 4.77
CA TYR A 212 0.00 -12.73 5.77
C TYR A 212 0.60 -12.84 7.18
N ARG A 213 0.98 -11.69 7.74
CA ARG A 213 1.60 -11.59 9.07
C ARG A 213 0.61 -12.01 10.15
N ARG A 214 1.10 -12.78 11.12
CA ARG A 214 0.27 -13.40 12.16
C ARG A 214 0.83 -13.30 13.57
N ASP A 215 2.12 -13.01 13.70
CA ASP A 215 2.75 -12.82 15.01
C ASP A 215 2.28 -11.48 15.59
N PRO A 216 1.61 -11.46 16.76
CA PRO A 216 1.17 -10.22 17.39
C PRO A 216 2.28 -9.18 17.55
N ALA A 217 3.52 -9.59 17.85
CA ALA A 217 4.63 -8.65 18.02
C ALA A 217 5.03 -7.99 16.69
N ASP A 218 4.99 -8.75 15.60
CA ASP A 218 5.23 -8.24 14.25
C ASP A 218 4.11 -7.30 13.80
N LEU A 219 2.85 -7.65 14.07
CA LEU A 219 1.70 -6.78 13.80
C LEU A 219 1.79 -5.45 14.58
N ASP A 220 2.12 -5.51 15.86
CA ASP A 220 2.35 -4.31 16.68
C ASP A 220 3.53 -3.48 16.15
N HIS A 221 4.58 -4.13 15.66
CA HIS A 221 5.72 -3.46 15.02
C HIS A 221 5.30 -2.71 13.74
N LEU A 222 4.50 -3.32 12.87
CA LEU A 222 3.98 -2.67 11.66
C LEU A 222 3.09 -1.46 12.00
N VAL A 223 2.24 -1.59 13.03
CA VAL A 223 1.40 -0.49 13.52
C VAL A 223 2.28 0.65 14.04
N ALA A 224 3.26 0.36 14.88
CA ALA A 224 4.18 1.35 15.43
C ALA A 224 5.01 2.04 14.34
N ALA A 225 5.51 1.30 13.35
CA ALA A 225 6.25 1.86 12.23
C ALA A 225 5.37 2.78 11.37
N THR A 226 4.12 2.38 11.10
CA THR A 226 3.18 3.20 10.34
C THR A 226 2.84 4.49 11.09
N ALA A 227 2.65 4.41 12.42
CA ALA A 227 2.42 5.57 13.26
C ALA A 227 3.62 6.54 13.28
N ALA A 228 4.84 6.02 13.43
CA ALA A 228 6.05 6.84 13.38
C ALA A 228 6.20 7.57 12.03
N MET A 229 5.88 6.91 10.92
CA MET A 229 5.86 7.55 9.61
C MET A 229 4.73 8.58 9.49
N ALA A 230 3.55 8.32 10.06
CA ALA A 230 2.43 9.27 10.08
C ALA A 230 2.79 10.55 10.83
N ASP A 231 3.39 10.42 12.02
CA ASP A 231 3.84 11.56 12.82
C ASP A 231 4.93 12.35 12.10
N ALA A 232 5.90 11.65 11.50
CA ALA A 232 6.96 12.30 10.72
C ALA A 232 6.40 13.07 9.51
N LEU A 233 5.42 12.51 8.79
CA LEU A 233 4.76 13.20 7.67
C LEU A 233 3.92 14.39 8.13
N ALA A 234 3.25 14.29 9.28
CA ALA A 234 2.54 15.42 9.88
C ALA A 234 3.50 16.57 10.25
N GLU A 235 4.67 16.27 10.80
CA GLU A 235 5.69 17.30 11.07
C GLU A 235 6.24 17.92 9.78
N VAL A 236 6.50 17.12 8.74
CA VAL A 236 6.88 17.67 7.44
C VAL A 236 5.76 18.57 6.92
N ALA A 237 4.49 18.19 7.05
CA ALA A 237 3.36 18.94 6.51
C ALA A 237 3.10 20.29 7.21
N ARG A 238 3.53 20.43 8.47
CA ARG A 238 3.22 21.57 9.35
C ARG A 238 3.46 22.96 8.73
N PRO A 239 4.55 23.24 8.00
CA PRO A 239 4.77 24.56 7.41
C PRO A 239 3.72 24.99 6.37
N TRP A 240 2.98 24.03 5.81
CA TRP A 240 1.92 24.28 4.84
C TRP A 240 0.53 24.41 5.46
N TRP A 241 0.40 24.24 6.78
CA TRP A 241 -0.87 24.46 7.44
C TRP A 241 -1.14 25.95 7.58
N ALA A 242 -2.29 26.38 7.06
CA ALA A 242 -2.83 27.72 7.25
C ALA A 242 -4.16 27.64 8.03
N PRO A 243 -4.14 27.21 9.32
CA PRO A 243 -5.36 27.14 10.09
C PRO A 243 -5.92 28.56 10.29
N ALA A 244 -7.18 28.73 9.94
CA ALA A 244 -7.93 29.96 10.18
C ALA A 244 -9.09 29.66 11.17
N PRO A 245 -9.53 30.64 11.98
CA PRO A 245 -10.76 30.50 12.74
C PRO A 245 -11.93 30.12 11.85
N PHE A 246 -12.81 29.24 12.34
CA PHE A 246 -13.98 28.78 11.58
C PHE A 246 -14.88 29.94 11.08
N GLU A 247 -14.97 31.01 11.87
CA GLU A 247 -15.76 32.20 11.54
C GLU A 247 -15.08 33.13 10.52
N GLN A 248 -13.79 32.92 10.21
CA GLN A 248 -13.10 33.72 9.21
C GLN A 248 -13.68 33.37 7.83
N PRO A 249 -14.14 34.36 7.05
CA PRO A 249 -14.60 34.11 5.70
C PRO A 249 -13.48 33.45 4.90
N LEU A 250 -13.80 32.37 4.17
CA LEU A 250 -12.94 31.92 3.08
C LEU A 250 -12.80 33.13 2.16
N GLY A 251 -11.58 33.65 2.01
CA GLY A 251 -11.33 34.84 1.19
C GLY A 251 -11.88 34.69 -0.22
N ALA A 252 -11.85 35.76 -1.01
CA ALA A 252 -12.24 35.67 -2.41
C ALA A 252 -11.45 34.54 -3.09
N PHE A 253 -12.15 33.59 -3.73
CA PHE A 253 -11.49 32.59 -4.55
C PHE A 253 -10.99 33.30 -5.80
N ASP A 254 -9.70 33.57 -5.88
CA ASP A 254 -9.09 34.10 -7.08
C ASP A 254 -9.16 33.02 -8.17
N ALA A 255 -10.04 33.23 -9.16
CA ALA A 255 -10.09 32.42 -10.37
C ALA A 255 -8.86 32.79 -11.23
N GLY A 256 -7.73 32.13 -10.97
CA GLY A 256 -6.55 32.12 -11.83
C GLY A 256 -6.71 31.19 -13.02
#